data_AF-A0A9D5Q3K9-F1
#
_entry.id   AF-A0A9D5Q3K9-F1
#
_cell.length_a   1.000
_cell.length_b   1.000
_cell.length_c   1.000
_cell.angle_alpha   90.00
_cell.angle_beta   90.00
_cell.angle_gamma   90.00
#
_symmetry.space_group_name_H-M   'P 1'
#
loop_
_entity.id
_entity.type
_entity.pdbx_description
1 polymer ?
#
loop_
_entity_poly.entity_id
_entity_poly.type
_entity_poly.pdbx_seq_one_letter_code
_entity_poly.pdbx_strand_id
1 'polypeptide(L)'
;MFRYGGKDRFKDRFDFFEWSAPFYETPEEVYRALNKAGIEGKTLVAIHAVGACRFFNSPMLYWKIKGAGIEPGDLWWERYEHLDDVLVPHSVKLCEPIQFVFDDRTSIEILPIDEGGARIGVNSIPVGLVDGLNKSGVDANSLFRELLGRKIEHIDLKEITNETRWINRYTIEKSKGNKELRCQHVIRLSLGSPCKIELISSWESWYEVTAEVDHNSQGIAYKRVKSAQKERSEACIVNGRDGGGTFWIIGTRTDDGKTHPVAHCDGTGISIDDMYVEEYLTEFLYRYFDPKIQEDRYEQEPSFDWYGGNLYTFDVMRKMIADIRETVVMLQSDYDNSALDAIKAHWGSYKYTEKSRDQLSEKEINELKKNVVPKAVNFYERFCDRMEKMLQIPENNVMSFAGP
;
A
#
# COMPACT_ATOMS: atom_id res chain seq x y z
N MET A 1 -20.16 5.37 7.53
CA MET A 1 -19.14 5.08 6.51
C MET A 1 -19.26 6.06 5.34
N PHE A 2 -18.22 6.83 5.04
CA PHE A 2 -18.18 7.64 3.81
C PHE A 2 -17.97 6.71 2.61
N ARG A 3 -19.03 6.51 1.81
CA ARG A 3 -19.03 5.62 0.65
C ARG A 3 -18.71 6.44 -0.60
N TYR A 4 -17.43 6.56 -0.93
CA TYR A 4 -17.05 7.20 -2.20
C TYR A 4 -17.49 6.30 -3.37
N GLY A 5 -18.46 6.77 -4.14
CA GLY A 5 -18.93 6.10 -5.35
C GLY A 5 -18.15 6.63 -6.55
N GLY A 6 -17.04 5.99 -6.88
CA GLY A 6 -16.29 6.26 -8.10
C GLY A 6 -17.09 5.91 -9.37
N LYS A 7 -16.52 6.19 -10.54
CA LYS A 7 -17.17 5.99 -11.85
C LYS A 7 -16.43 4.99 -12.74
N ASP A 8 -15.46 4.27 -12.17
CA ASP A 8 -14.52 3.36 -12.85
C ASP A 8 -13.81 4.01 -14.04
N ARG A 9 -13.55 5.33 -13.96
CA ARG A 9 -12.87 6.09 -15.01
C ARG A 9 -11.36 6.08 -14.80
N PHE A 10 -10.81 4.88 -14.77
CA PHE A 10 -9.36 4.69 -14.71
C PHE A 10 -8.73 5.18 -16.02
N LYS A 11 -7.57 5.82 -15.92
CA LYS A 11 -6.77 6.19 -17.08
C LYS A 11 -5.80 5.05 -17.39
N ASP A 12 -4.56 5.19 -16.94
CA ASP A 12 -3.46 4.24 -17.03
C ASP A 12 -3.23 3.47 -15.72
N ARG A 13 -3.87 3.91 -14.63
CA ARG A 13 -3.68 3.38 -13.27
C ARG A 13 -5.00 3.22 -12.55
N PHE A 14 -5.02 2.28 -11.61
CA PHE A 14 -6.07 2.16 -10.62
C PHE A 14 -6.01 3.36 -9.68
N ASP A 15 -7.18 3.88 -9.34
CA ASP A 15 -7.34 4.92 -8.35
C ASP A 15 -8.50 4.55 -7.42
N PHE A 16 -8.23 4.56 -6.11
CA PHE A 16 -9.19 4.15 -5.09
C PHE A 16 -10.47 5.01 -5.09
N PHE A 17 -10.35 6.30 -5.41
CA PHE A 17 -11.49 7.23 -5.48
C PHE A 17 -12.28 7.05 -6.79
N GLU A 18 -11.63 6.70 -7.90
CA GLU A 18 -12.37 6.40 -9.14
C GLU A 18 -13.06 5.02 -9.13
N TRP A 19 -12.67 4.12 -8.23
CA TRP A 19 -13.30 2.81 -8.12
C TRP A 19 -14.75 2.93 -7.64
N SER A 20 -15.70 2.28 -8.30
CA SER A 20 -17.12 2.32 -7.95
C SER A 20 -17.55 1.15 -7.04
N ALA A 21 -16.62 0.26 -6.67
CA ALA A 21 -16.97 -0.94 -5.93
C ALA A 21 -17.65 -0.61 -4.59
N PRO A 22 -18.75 -1.31 -4.24
CA PRO A 22 -19.43 -1.16 -2.96
C PRO A 22 -18.58 -1.64 -1.79
N PHE A 23 -18.80 -1.00 -0.64
CA PHE A 23 -18.29 -1.44 0.64
C PHE A 23 -19.27 -2.43 1.28
N TYR A 24 -18.73 -3.53 1.78
CA TYR A 24 -19.41 -4.50 2.63
C TYR A 24 -18.72 -4.44 3.99
N GLU A 25 -19.45 -4.01 5.01
CA GLU A 25 -18.91 -3.61 6.31
C GLU A 25 -18.71 -4.80 7.25
N THR A 26 -19.36 -5.93 6.97
CA THR A 26 -19.31 -7.13 7.83
C THR A 26 -18.93 -8.39 7.06
N PRO A 27 -18.39 -9.42 7.73
CA PRO A 27 -18.15 -10.72 7.11
C PRO A 27 -19.41 -11.30 6.45
N GLU A 28 -20.58 -11.16 7.05
CA GLU A 28 -21.83 -11.67 6.47
C GLU A 28 -22.16 -10.97 5.14
N GLU A 29 -21.99 -9.65 5.07
CA GLU A 29 -22.18 -8.89 3.84
C GLU A 29 -21.17 -9.28 2.76
N VAL A 30 -19.89 -9.45 3.14
CA VAL A 30 -18.82 -9.93 2.26
C VAL A 30 -19.17 -11.30 1.68
N TYR A 31 -19.57 -12.25 2.52
CA TYR A 31 -19.94 -13.60 2.07
C TYR A 31 -21.11 -13.55 1.08
N ARG A 32 -22.17 -12.80 1.40
CA ARG A 32 -23.32 -12.63 0.51
C ARG A 32 -22.94 -12.00 -0.83
N ALA A 33 -22.05 -11.00 -0.80
CA ALA A 33 -21.55 -10.34 -2.01
C ALA A 33 -20.77 -11.32 -2.92
N LEU A 34 -19.85 -12.09 -2.33
CA LEU A 34 -19.05 -13.08 -3.05
C LEU A 34 -19.92 -14.19 -3.67
N ASN A 35 -20.93 -14.68 -2.93
CA ASN A 35 -21.90 -15.65 -3.47
C ASN A 35 -22.75 -15.05 -4.59
N LYS A 36 -23.21 -13.80 -4.42
CA LYS A 36 -23.98 -13.09 -5.45
C LYS A 36 -23.16 -12.86 -6.73
N ALA A 37 -21.85 -12.68 -6.62
CA ALA A 37 -20.95 -12.58 -7.77
C ALA A 37 -20.88 -13.91 -8.56
N GLY A 38 -21.31 -15.03 -7.97
CA GLY A 38 -21.47 -16.30 -8.66
C GLY A 38 -20.15 -16.88 -9.16
N ILE A 39 -19.07 -16.76 -8.38
CA ILE A 39 -17.73 -17.21 -8.79
C ILE A 39 -17.48 -18.70 -8.56
N GLU A 40 -18.28 -19.38 -7.73
CA GLU A 40 -18.20 -20.82 -7.54
C GLU A 40 -18.46 -21.57 -8.86
N GLY A 41 -17.67 -22.62 -9.11
CA GLY A 41 -17.68 -23.40 -10.34
C GLY A 41 -16.90 -22.79 -11.51
N LYS A 42 -16.53 -21.51 -11.45
CA LYS A 42 -15.73 -20.84 -12.49
C LYS A 42 -14.26 -21.22 -12.43
N THR A 43 -13.61 -21.27 -13.58
CA THR A 43 -12.18 -21.59 -13.67
C THR A 43 -11.36 -20.31 -13.54
N LEU A 44 -10.42 -20.27 -12.59
CA LEU A 44 -9.49 -19.17 -12.41
C LEU A 44 -8.46 -19.16 -13.54
N VAL A 45 -8.36 -18.09 -14.32
CA VAL A 45 -7.43 -17.98 -15.46
C VAL A 45 -6.31 -16.97 -15.25
N ALA A 46 -6.53 -15.96 -14.41
CA ALA A 46 -5.48 -15.02 -14.03
C ALA A 46 -5.70 -14.45 -12.61
N ILE A 47 -4.60 -14.06 -11.99
CA ILE A 47 -4.53 -13.30 -10.75
C ILE A 47 -3.68 -12.06 -11.02
N HIS A 48 -4.19 -10.89 -10.66
CA HIS A 48 -3.49 -9.62 -10.77
C HIS A 48 -3.43 -8.93 -9.41
N ALA A 49 -2.22 -8.61 -8.97
CA ALA A 49 -2.00 -7.75 -7.81
C ALA A 49 -1.92 -6.30 -8.30
N VAL A 50 -2.92 -5.50 -7.96
CA VAL A 50 -2.96 -4.09 -8.32
C VAL A 50 -2.06 -3.31 -7.36
N GLY A 51 -1.28 -2.37 -7.90
CA GLY A 51 -0.67 -1.34 -7.08
C GLY A 51 0.55 -1.80 -6.27
N ALA A 52 0.74 -1.21 -5.10
CA ALA A 52 1.86 -1.55 -4.22
C ALA A 52 1.78 -2.98 -3.64
N CYS A 53 2.88 -3.73 -3.73
CA CYS A 53 3.02 -5.08 -3.21
C CYS A 53 4.33 -5.20 -2.43
N ARG A 54 4.31 -5.90 -1.29
CA ARG A 54 5.50 -6.26 -0.53
C ARG A 54 5.63 -7.78 -0.50
N PHE A 55 6.80 -8.28 -0.90
CA PHE A 55 7.14 -9.68 -0.67
C PHE A 55 7.50 -9.91 0.80
N PHE A 56 7.71 -11.18 1.14
CA PHE A 56 8.35 -11.59 2.37
C PHE A 56 9.59 -10.72 2.64
N ASN A 57 9.56 -9.97 3.75
CA ASN A 57 10.55 -8.93 4.00
C ASN A 57 11.93 -9.53 4.36
N SER A 58 13.00 -8.79 4.05
CA SER A 58 14.38 -9.15 4.36
C SER A 58 14.61 -9.54 5.84
N PRO A 59 13.99 -8.86 6.84
CA PRO A 59 14.12 -9.26 8.24
C PRO A 59 13.55 -10.64 8.56
N MET A 60 12.39 -11.03 8.01
CA MET A 60 11.89 -12.40 8.25
C MET A 60 12.70 -13.45 7.50
N LEU A 61 13.25 -13.12 6.32
CA LEU A 61 14.18 -14.00 5.61
C LEU A 61 15.47 -14.21 6.41
N TYR A 62 16.02 -13.14 7.00
CA TYR A 62 17.11 -13.20 7.96
C TYR A 62 16.80 -14.17 9.10
N TRP A 63 15.65 -14.02 9.77
CA TRP A 63 15.28 -14.89 10.88
C TRP A 63 15.04 -16.34 10.47
N LYS A 64 14.48 -16.59 9.27
CA LYS A 64 14.33 -17.95 8.73
C LYS A 64 15.68 -18.61 8.49
N ILE A 65 16.63 -17.88 7.91
CA ILE A 65 17.97 -18.39 7.62
C ILE A 65 18.75 -18.63 8.91
N LYS A 66 18.69 -17.68 9.84
CA LYS A 66 19.23 -17.85 11.18
C LYS A 66 18.64 -19.06 11.91
N GLY A 67 17.32 -19.26 11.81
CA GLY A 67 16.61 -20.41 12.36
C GLY A 67 16.99 -21.76 11.74
N ALA A 68 17.47 -21.76 10.49
CA ALA A 68 18.05 -22.92 9.83
C ALA A 68 19.52 -23.19 10.24
N GLY A 69 20.05 -22.46 11.22
CA GLY A 69 21.41 -22.65 11.75
C GLY A 69 22.51 -21.99 10.92
N ILE A 70 22.15 -21.08 10.01
CA ILE A 70 23.08 -20.35 9.15
C ILE A 70 23.27 -18.96 9.73
N GLU A 71 24.49 -18.62 10.18
CA GLU A 71 24.80 -17.28 10.67
C GLU A 71 24.86 -16.27 9.52
N PRO A 72 23.94 -15.28 9.45
CA PRO A 72 23.93 -14.31 8.37
C PRO A 72 24.92 -13.17 8.68
N GLY A 73 26.02 -13.07 7.93
CA GLY A 73 26.97 -11.93 8.00
C GLY A 73 26.49 -10.67 7.26
N ASP A 74 27.25 -9.58 7.28
CA ASP A 74 26.92 -8.38 6.50
C ASP A 74 26.85 -8.73 4.99
N LEU A 75 25.76 -8.36 4.31
CA LEU A 75 25.46 -8.70 2.91
C LEU A 75 25.19 -10.20 2.62
N TRP A 76 24.76 -10.97 3.63
CA TRP A 76 24.48 -12.41 3.48
C TRP A 76 23.49 -12.76 2.34
N TRP A 77 22.55 -11.86 2.02
CA TRP A 77 21.50 -12.11 1.02
C TRP A 77 22.02 -12.15 -0.43
N GLU A 78 23.19 -11.56 -0.70
CA GLU A 78 23.81 -11.58 -2.04
C GLU A 78 24.79 -12.75 -2.21
N ARG A 79 25.23 -13.35 -1.12
CA ARG A 79 26.37 -14.29 -1.10
C ARG A 79 26.01 -15.72 -0.69
N TYR A 80 24.77 -15.96 -0.30
CA TYR A 80 24.35 -17.28 0.16
C TYR A 80 23.96 -18.19 -1.01
N GLU A 81 24.82 -19.18 -1.30
CA GLU A 81 24.73 -20.10 -2.45
C GLU A 81 23.41 -20.89 -2.51
N HIS A 82 22.76 -21.14 -1.37
CA HIS A 82 21.52 -21.90 -1.28
C HIS A 82 20.28 -21.03 -1.01
N LEU A 83 20.40 -19.71 -1.11
CA LEU A 83 19.31 -18.78 -0.79
C LEU A 83 18.05 -19.06 -1.62
N ASP A 84 18.27 -19.43 -2.87
CA ASP A 84 17.25 -19.68 -3.86
C ASP A 84 16.37 -20.90 -3.53
N ASP A 85 16.86 -21.83 -2.71
CA ASP A 85 16.14 -23.04 -2.29
C ASP A 85 15.50 -22.92 -0.90
N VAL A 86 15.74 -21.82 -0.18
CA VAL A 86 15.10 -21.55 1.11
C VAL A 86 13.58 -21.47 0.93
N LEU A 87 12.84 -22.22 1.75
CA LEU A 87 11.38 -22.19 1.72
C LEU A 87 10.84 -20.97 2.47
N VAL A 88 10.12 -20.12 1.74
CA VAL A 88 9.44 -18.92 2.24
C VAL A 88 7.92 -19.06 2.09
N PRO A 89 7.11 -18.37 2.91
CA PRO A 89 5.66 -18.41 2.75
C PRO A 89 5.23 -18.02 1.33
N HIS A 90 4.25 -18.73 0.79
CA HIS A 90 3.67 -18.46 -0.52
C HIS A 90 2.69 -17.29 -0.41
N SER A 91 3.26 -16.09 -0.27
CA SER A 91 2.51 -14.90 0.15
C SER A 91 2.98 -13.61 -0.51
N VAL A 92 2.09 -12.63 -0.57
CA VAL A 92 2.39 -11.23 -0.89
C VAL A 92 1.49 -10.32 -0.07
N LYS A 93 1.98 -9.17 0.38
CA LYS A 93 1.16 -8.12 1.01
C LYS A 93 0.78 -7.05 0.01
N LEU A 94 -0.47 -6.59 0.05
CA LEU A 94 -1.06 -5.59 -0.84
C LEU A 94 -1.77 -4.50 -0.04
N CYS A 95 -1.81 -3.28 -0.55
CA CYS A 95 -2.62 -2.17 0.00
C CYS A 95 -3.64 -1.61 -1.02
N GLU A 96 -3.70 -2.24 -2.18
CA GLU A 96 -4.64 -1.99 -3.28
C GLU A 96 -5.24 -3.35 -3.69
N PRO A 97 -6.37 -3.41 -4.43
CA PRO A 97 -7.14 -4.63 -4.61
C PRO A 97 -6.36 -5.76 -5.31
N ILE A 98 -6.77 -7.01 -5.06
CA ILE A 98 -6.39 -8.16 -5.86
C ILE A 98 -7.54 -8.48 -6.82
N GLN A 99 -7.21 -8.77 -8.07
CA GLN A 99 -8.16 -9.15 -9.10
C GLN A 99 -7.99 -10.63 -9.46
N PHE A 100 -9.09 -11.36 -9.46
CA PHE A 100 -9.21 -12.71 -9.98
C PHE A 100 -10.01 -12.69 -11.27
N VAL A 101 -9.49 -13.28 -12.33
CA VAL A 101 -10.12 -13.33 -13.66
C VAL A 101 -10.52 -14.77 -13.95
N PHE A 102 -11.71 -14.96 -14.49
CA PHE A 102 -12.30 -16.26 -14.76
C PHE A 102 -12.45 -16.57 -16.26
N ASP A 103 -12.67 -17.84 -16.58
CA ASP A 103 -12.82 -18.37 -17.93
C ASP A 103 -13.99 -17.78 -18.73
N ASP A 104 -15.05 -17.33 -18.05
CA ASP A 104 -16.18 -16.60 -18.65
C ASP A 104 -15.91 -15.10 -18.89
N ARG A 105 -14.65 -14.67 -18.70
CA ARG A 105 -14.18 -13.27 -18.78
C ARG A 105 -14.72 -12.36 -17.68
N THR A 106 -15.41 -12.91 -16.69
CA THR A 106 -15.71 -12.12 -15.49
C THR A 106 -14.47 -11.96 -14.63
N SER A 107 -14.40 -10.86 -13.90
CA SER A 107 -13.40 -10.62 -12.87
C SER A 107 -14.07 -10.24 -11.56
N ILE A 108 -13.43 -10.61 -10.45
CA ILE A 108 -13.77 -10.12 -9.12
C ILE A 108 -12.55 -9.43 -8.53
N GLU A 109 -12.77 -8.23 -8.01
CA GLU A 109 -11.75 -7.39 -7.39
C GLU A 109 -12.05 -7.28 -5.90
N ILE A 110 -11.08 -7.63 -5.04
CA ILE A 110 -11.29 -7.68 -3.59
C ILE A 110 -10.21 -6.86 -2.89
N LEU A 111 -10.65 -5.92 -2.06
CA LEU A 111 -9.82 -5.21 -1.09
C LEU A 111 -10.41 -5.46 0.31
N PRO A 112 -9.81 -6.36 1.10
CA PRO A 112 -10.17 -6.52 2.50
C PRO A 112 -10.02 -5.19 3.26
N ILE A 113 -10.91 -4.94 4.21
CA ILE A 113 -10.85 -3.80 5.13
C ILE A 113 -11.00 -4.31 6.56
N ASP A 114 -10.94 -3.38 7.52
CA ASP A 114 -11.04 -3.69 8.95
C ASP A 114 -12.32 -4.44 9.32
N GLU A 115 -12.27 -5.12 10.46
CA GLU A 115 -13.41 -5.85 11.05
C GLU A 115 -14.04 -6.91 10.12
N GLY A 116 -13.28 -7.37 9.12
CA GLY A 116 -13.70 -8.43 8.20
C GLY A 116 -14.64 -7.97 7.11
N GLY A 117 -14.77 -6.66 6.92
CA GLY A 117 -15.37 -6.10 5.74
C GLY A 117 -14.48 -6.27 4.50
N ALA A 118 -15.04 -5.95 3.34
CA ALA A 118 -14.27 -5.81 2.11
C ALA A 118 -14.96 -4.83 1.14
N ARG A 119 -14.16 -4.22 0.29
CA ARG A 119 -14.64 -3.56 -0.91
C ARG A 119 -14.53 -4.54 -2.08
N ILE A 120 -15.65 -4.85 -2.72
CA ILE A 120 -15.70 -5.91 -3.75
C ILE A 120 -16.31 -5.36 -5.03
N GLY A 121 -15.51 -5.38 -6.10
CA GLY A 121 -15.90 -5.05 -7.47
C GLY A 121 -16.13 -6.32 -8.30
N VAL A 122 -16.97 -6.21 -9.31
CA VAL A 122 -17.16 -7.25 -10.34
C VAL A 122 -17.06 -6.58 -11.70
N ASN A 123 -16.08 -6.98 -12.51
CA ASN A 123 -15.75 -6.36 -13.81
C ASN A 123 -15.52 -4.84 -13.72
N SER A 124 -15.09 -4.34 -12.57
CA SER A 124 -14.95 -2.89 -12.33
C SER A 124 -13.58 -2.39 -12.75
N ILE A 125 -12.51 -3.13 -12.41
CA ILE A 125 -11.14 -2.81 -12.83
C ILE A 125 -10.86 -3.50 -14.17
N PRO A 126 -10.42 -2.78 -15.22
CA PRO A 126 -10.04 -3.41 -16.49
C PRO A 126 -8.99 -4.50 -16.29
N VAL A 127 -9.20 -5.66 -16.91
CA VAL A 127 -8.23 -6.77 -16.86
C VAL A 127 -6.88 -6.32 -17.43
N GLY A 128 -5.81 -6.53 -16.66
CA GLY A 128 -4.45 -6.11 -17.02
C GLY A 128 -4.07 -4.70 -16.54
N LEU A 129 -5.01 -3.93 -15.99
CA LEU A 129 -4.69 -2.71 -15.26
C LEU A 129 -4.15 -3.09 -13.87
N VAL A 130 -2.82 -3.20 -13.78
CA VAL A 130 -2.12 -3.69 -12.59
C VAL A 130 -1.40 -2.57 -11.83
N ASP A 131 -1.15 -1.44 -12.46
CA ASP A 131 -0.55 -0.29 -11.78
C ASP A 131 -1.66 0.48 -11.07
N GLY A 132 -1.40 0.90 -9.83
CA GLY A 132 -2.28 1.74 -9.04
C GLY A 132 -1.57 3.04 -8.67
N LEU A 133 -1.70 3.42 -7.39
CA LEU A 133 -0.89 4.51 -6.84
C LEU A 133 0.60 4.21 -6.95
N ASN A 134 1.00 2.95 -7.06
CA ASN A 134 2.35 2.50 -7.40
C ASN A 134 2.30 1.50 -8.54
N LYS A 135 3.40 1.29 -9.26
CA LYS A 135 3.53 0.19 -10.22
C LYS A 135 3.43 -1.15 -9.52
N SER A 136 2.83 -2.15 -10.15
CA SER A 136 2.82 -3.51 -9.60
C SER A 136 4.23 -4.11 -9.56
N GLY A 137 4.62 -4.63 -8.40
CA GLY A 137 5.96 -5.13 -8.08
C GLY A 137 6.03 -6.63 -8.17
N VAL A 138 4.93 -7.28 -8.55
CA VAL A 138 4.81 -8.73 -8.61
C VAL A 138 4.13 -9.15 -9.90
N ASP A 139 4.60 -10.23 -10.47
CA ASP A 139 3.82 -11.06 -11.40
C ASP A 139 3.04 -12.10 -10.57
N ALA A 140 1.81 -11.75 -10.20
CA ALA A 140 0.97 -12.61 -9.39
C ALA A 140 0.57 -13.91 -10.11
N ASN A 141 0.48 -13.91 -11.45
CA ASN A 141 0.26 -15.14 -12.23
C ASN A 141 1.43 -16.11 -12.07
N SER A 142 2.67 -15.61 -12.17
CA SER A 142 3.87 -16.42 -11.93
C SER A 142 3.94 -16.92 -10.48
N LEU A 143 3.67 -16.01 -9.52
CA LEU A 143 3.71 -16.34 -8.10
C LEU A 143 2.70 -17.40 -7.72
N PHE A 144 1.47 -17.36 -8.25
CA PHE A 144 0.35 -18.25 -7.86
C PHE A 144 -0.05 -19.27 -8.95
N ARG A 145 0.86 -19.58 -9.88
CA ARG A 145 0.58 -20.36 -11.10
C ARG A 145 -0.15 -21.71 -10.88
N GLU A 146 0.06 -22.39 -9.75
CA GLU A 146 -0.58 -23.70 -9.48
C GLU A 146 -2.08 -23.57 -9.21
N LEU A 147 -2.57 -22.37 -8.92
CA LEU A 147 -3.99 -22.07 -8.76
C LEU A 147 -4.69 -21.82 -10.10
N LEU A 148 -3.95 -21.44 -11.13
CA LEU A 148 -4.50 -21.16 -12.46
C LEU A 148 -4.97 -22.45 -13.14
N GLY A 149 -6.10 -22.37 -13.84
CA GLY A 149 -6.77 -23.50 -14.48
C GLY A 149 -7.64 -24.33 -13.51
N ARG A 150 -7.71 -23.97 -12.23
CA ARG A 150 -8.56 -24.65 -11.24
C ARG A 150 -9.90 -23.95 -11.09
N LYS A 151 -10.92 -24.72 -10.70
CA LYS A 151 -12.25 -24.19 -10.40
C LYS A 151 -12.33 -23.71 -8.96
N ILE A 152 -13.03 -22.61 -8.72
CA ILE A 152 -13.44 -22.23 -7.37
C ILE A 152 -14.50 -23.25 -6.90
N GLU A 153 -14.20 -24.01 -5.86
CA GLU A 153 -15.16 -24.97 -5.29
C GLU A 153 -16.06 -24.29 -4.26
N HIS A 154 -15.46 -23.55 -3.32
CA HIS A 154 -16.16 -22.96 -2.19
C HIS A 154 -15.51 -21.65 -1.74
N ILE A 155 -16.33 -20.78 -1.14
CA ILE A 155 -15.90 -19.54 -0.50
C ILE A 155 -16.14 -19.63 1.00
N ASP A 156 -15.10 -19.46 1.80
CA ASP A 156 -15.17 -19.49 3.26
C ASP A 156 -14.73 -18.15 3.86
N LEU A 157 -15.40 -17.74 4.93
CA LEU A 157 -14.92 -16.66 5.80
C LEU A 157 -14.51 -17.21 7.15
N LYS A 158 -13.39 -16.70 7.66
CA LYS A 158 -12.86 -17.09 8.97
C LYS A 158 -12.59 -15.88 9.82
N GLU A 159 -12.78 -16.08 11.11
CA GLU A 159 -12.33 -15.20 12.17
C GLU A 159 -11.24 -15.96 12.95
N ILE A 160 -10.00 -15.51 12.88
CA ILE A 160 -8.90 -16.05 13.67
C ILE A 160 -8.81 -15.22 14.94
N THR A 161 -9.15 -15.83 16.07
CA THR A 161 -8.86 -15.33 17.41
C THR A 161 -7.85 -16.27 18.09
N ASN A 162 -7.70 -16.23 19.42
CA ASN A 162 -6.98 -17.30 20.16
C ASN A 162 -7.51 -18.71 19.84
N GLU A 163 -8.73 -18.80 19.31
CA GLU A 163 -9.34 -19.97 18.67
C GLU A 163 -9.72 -19.61 17.22
N THR A 164 -9.51 -20.51 16.26
CA THR A 164 -9.99 -20.31 14.87
C THR A 164 -11.49 -20.55 14.81
N ARG A 165 -12.25 -19.51 14.46
CA ARG A 165 -13.70 -19.56 14.28
C ARG A 165 -14.02 -19.52 12.79
N TRP A 166 -14.86 -20.43 12.35
CA TRP A 166 -15.39 -20.43 10.98
C TRP A 166 -16.72 -19.71 10.98
N ILE A 167 -16.86 -18.72 10.09
CA ILE A 167 -18.07 -17.92 10.02
C ILE A 167 -19.16 -18.66 9.20
N ASN A 168 -18.78 -19.66 8.39
CA ASN A 168 -19.71 -20.42 7.52
C ASN A 168 -19.93 -21.89 7.89
N ARG A 169 -20.61 -22.08 9.02
CA ARG A 169 -21.86 -22.84 9.20
C ARG A 169 -22.47 -22.17 10.43
N TYR A 170 -23.73 -21.71 10.39
CA TYR A 170 -24.35 -20.97 11.50
C TYR A 170 -24.34 -21.77 12.82
N THR A 171 -23.23 -21.72 13.55
CA THR A 171 -23.08 -22.15 14.93
C THR A 171 -22.06 -21.24 15.57
N ILE A 172 -22.55 -20.16 16.18
CA ILE A 172 -21.73 -19.29 17.03
C ILE A 172 -21.68 -19.98 18.40
N GLU A 173 -20.65 -20.79 18.65
CA GLU A 173 -20.40 -21.28 20.00
C GLU A 173 -19.81 -20.15 20.85
N LYS A 174 -20.60 -19.65 21.78
CA LYS A 174 -20.17 -18.68 22.79
C LYS A 174 -19.46 -19.40 23.92
N SER A 175 -18.19 -19.11 24.15
CA SER A 175 -17.55 -19.34 25.45
C SER A 175 -17.10 -18.00 26.06
N LYS A 176 -17.18 -17.93 27.40
CA LYS A 176 -16.96 -16.72 28.20
C LYS A 176 -15.47 -16.42 28.39
N GLY A 177 -15.12 -15.14 28.26
CA GLY A 177 -14.20 -14.48 29.20
C GLY A 177 -12.80 -14.13 28.70
N ASN A 178 -12.59 -12.82 28.59
CA ASN A 178 -11.36 -12.04 28.81
C ASN A 178 -10.34 -11.75 27.68
N LYS A 179 -10.06 -10.42 27.65
CA LYS A 179 -8.84 -9.62 27.37
C LYS A 179 -8.25 -9.62 25.94
N GLU A 180 -8.38 -8.44 25.32
CA GLU A 180 -7.75 -7.95 24.08
C GLU A 180 -7.50 -9.01 22.99
N LEU A 181 -8.55 -9.26 22.22
CA LEU A 181 -8.51 -10.22 21.12
C LEU A 181 -7.95 -9.54 19.86
N ARG A 182 -6.77 -9.97 19.42
CA ARG A 182 -6.33 -9.75 18.03
C ARG A 182 -7.21 -10.62 17.15
N CYS A 183 -8.18 -10.00 16.48
CA CYS A 183 -9.07 -10.66 15.55
C CYS A 183 -8.54 -10.45 14.12
N GLN A 184 -8.26 -11.53 13.39
CA GLN A 184 -7.94 -11.47 11.96
C GLN A 184 -9.06 -12.09 11.15
N HIS A 185 -9.50 -11.40 10.11
CA HIS A 185 -10.51 -11.92 9.21
C HIS A 185 -9.87 -12.45 7.94
N VAL A 186 -10.37 -13.59 7.48
CA VAL A 186 -9.83 -14.28 6.30
C VAL A 186 -10.96 -14.54 5.31
N ILE A 187 -10.77 -14.07 4.07
CA ILE A 187 -11.55 -14.50 2.91
C ILE A 187 -10.78 -15.63 2.23
N ARG A 188 -11.34 -16.82 2.21
CA ARG A 188 -10.72 -18.00 1.59
C ARG A 188 -11.49 -18.39 0.33
N LEU A 189 -10.77 -18.57 -0.77
CA LEU A 189 -11.26 -19.22 -1.97
C LEU A 189 -10.61 -20.60 -2.07
N SER A 190 -11.41 -21.66 -2.07
CA SER A 190 -10.95 -23.05 -2.18
C SER A 190 -10.99 -23.49 -3.65
N LEU A 191 -9.90 -24.09 -4.15
CA LEU A 191 -9.71 -24.46 -5.55
C LEU A 191 -9.44 -25.97 -5.75
N GLY A 192 -10.08 -26.80 -4.92
CA GLY A 192 -9.83 -28.25 -4.84
C GLY A 192 -8.72 -28.57 -3.86
N SER A 193 -8.99 -29.48 -2.91
CA SER A 193 -8.02 -29.90 -1.89
C SER A 193 -6.67 -30.34 -2.52
N PRO A 194 -5.52 -29.85 -2.04
CA PRO A 194 -5.29 -28.87 -0.95
C PRO A 194 -5.30 -27.38 -1.36
N CYS A 195 -5.51 -27.08 -2.64
CA CYS A 195 -5.34 -25.75 -3.21
C CYS A 195 -6.35 -24.73 -2.65
N LYS A 196 -5.83 -23.66 -2.05
CA LYS A 196 -6.62 -22.51 -1.59
C LYS A 196 -5.82 -21.23 -1.66
N ILE A 197 -6.52 -20.11 -1.77
CA ILE A 197 -5.96 -18.77 -1.59
C ILE A 197 -6.72 -18.05 -0.47
N GLU A 198 -6.01 -17.33 0.37
CA GLU A 198 -6.55 -16.62 1.53
C GLU A 198 -6.16 -15.15 1.47
N LEU A 199 -7.13 -14.27 1.69
CA LEU A 199 -6.95 -12.84 1.86
C LEU A 199 -7.13 -12.53 3.34
N ILE A 200 -6.05 -12.15 4.00
CA ILE A 200 -5.97 -11.99 5.46
C ILE A 200 -5.86 -10.50 5.77
N SER A 201 -6.89 -9.92 6.40
CA SER A 201 -6.86 -8.53 6.85
C SER A 201 -5.73 -8.32 7.86
N SER A 202 -4.93 -7.27 7.72
CA SER A 202 -3.98 -6.84 8.74
C SER A 202 -4.49 -5.62 9.50
N TRP A 203 -3.70 -5.15 10.46
CA TRP A 203 -4.03 -4.03 11.34
C TRP A 203 -3.76 -2.66 10.70
N GLU A 204 -2.97 -2.65 9.64
CA GLU A 204 -2.67 -1.48 8.82
C GLU A 204 -3.37 -1.65 7.47
N SER A 205 -3.24 -0.68 6.56
CA SER A 205 -3.88 -0.75 5.25
C SER A 205 -3.30 -1.81 4.30
N TRP A 206 -2.37 -2.63 4.80
CA TRP A 206 -1.91 -3.84 4.13
C TRP A 206 -2.78 -5.04 4.49
N TYR A 207 -3.05 -5.90 3.51
CA TYR A 207 -3.57 -7.23 3.73
C TYR A 207 -2.64 -8.25 3.08
N GLU A 208 -2.66 -9.48 3.57
CA GLU A 208 -1.83 -10.56 3.04
C GLU A 208 -2.64 -11.48 2.13
N VAL A 209 -2.06 -11.82 0.99
CA VAL A 209 -2.58 -12.85 0.09
C VAL A 209 -1.66 -14.05 0.20
N THR A 210 -2.18 -15.16 0.73
CA THR A 210 -1.43 -16.40 0.89
C THR A 210 -2.05 -17.52 0.07
N ALA A 211 -1.23 -18.44 -0.41
CA ALA A 211 -1.71 -19.63 -1.07
C ALA A 211 -1.16 -20.89 -0.40
N GLU A 212 -1.98 -21.94 -0.40
CA GLU A 212 -1.57 -23.29 -0.03
C GLU A 212 -1.88 -24.18 -1.23
N VAL A 213 -0.87 -24.94 -1.68
CA VAL A 213 -0.96 -25.76 -2.91
C VAL A 213 -0.61 -27.22 -2.67
N ASP A 214 -0.13 -27.55 -1.46
CA ASP A 214 0.18 -28.91 -1.00
C ASP A 214 0.02 -28.98 0.54
N HIS A 215 -0.61 -30.06 1.03
CA HIS A 215 -0.80 -30.36 2.46
C HIS A 215 0.52 -30.40 3.25
N ASN A 216 1.63 -30.71 2.57
CA ASN A 216 2.96 -30.82 3.17
C ASN A 216 3.90 -29.65 2.84
N SER A 217 3.45 -28.63 2.09
CA SER A 217 4.32 -27.50 1.75
C SER A 217 4.49 -26.55 2.95
N GLN A 218 5.73 -26.40 3.42
CA GLN A 218 6.09 -25.34 4.39
C GLN A 218 6.33 -23.97 3.72
N GLY A 219 6.00 -23.85 2.43
CA GLY A 219 6.24 -22.67 1.60
C GLY A 219 6.67 -23.02 0.18
N ILE A 220 7.15 -22.00 -0.54
CA ILE A 220 7.74 -22.09 -1.88
C ILE A 220 9.23 -21.70 -1.82
N ALA A 221 10.03 -22.20 -2.76
CA ALA A 221 11.43 -21.81 -2.89
C ALA A 221 11.56 -20.31 -3.17
N TYR A 222 12.48 -19.63 -2.50
CA TYR A 222 12.67 -18.18 -2.61
C TYR A 222 13.02 -17.72 -4.03
N LYS A 223 13.71 -18.54 -4.84
CA LYS A 223 13.95 -18.26 -6.27
C LYS A 223 12.66 -17.98 -7.05
N ARG A 224 11.57 -18.63 -6.65
CA ARG A 224 10.26 -18.41 -7.27
C ARG A 224 9.74 -17.02 -6.94
N VAL A 225 9.86 -16.59 -5.69
CA VAL A 225 9.50 -15.23 -5.26
C VAL A 225 10.34 -14.19 -6.01
N LYS A 226 11.67 -14.38 -6.06
CA LYS A 226 12.58 -13.54 -6.87
C LYS A 226 12.15 -13.46 -8.34
N SER A 227 11.82 -14.58 -8.96
CA SER A 227 11.40 -14.61 -10.38
C SER A 227 10.06 -13.91 -10.64
N ALA A 228 9.20 -13.81 -9.63
CA ALA A 228 7.94 -13.10 -9.71
C ALA A 228 8.08 -11.62 -9.35
N GLN A 229 9.20 -11.21 -8.74
CA GLN A 229 9.45 -9.82 -8.36
C GLN A 229 9.80 -8.98 -9.60
N LYS A 230 9.10 -7.86 -9.74
CA LYS A 230 9.40 -6.83 -10.73
C LYS A 230 10.23 -5.75 -10.06
N GLU A 231 11.20 -5.21 -10.79
CA GLU A 231 12.01 -4.09 -10.30
C GLU A 231 11.11 -2.88 -10.03
N ARG A 232 11.26 -2.30 -8.84
CA ARG A 232 10.64 -1.03 -8.47
C ARG A 232 11.73 -0.05 -8.08
N SER A 233 11.71 1.09 -8.74
CA SER A 233 12.62 2.20 -8.44
C SER A 233 11.87 3.47 -8.04
N GLU A 234 10.53 3.41 -7.93
CA GLU A 234 9.69 4.55 -7.56
C GLU A 234 9.63 4.75 -6.04
N ALA A 235 9.48 6.02 -5.61
CA ALA A 235 9.16 6.34 -4.23
C ALA A 235 7.73 5.88 -3.92
N CYS A 236 7.58 4.98 -2.94
CA CYS A 236 6.31 4.33 -2.65
C CYS A 236 5.36 5.30 -1.93
N ILE A 237 4.11 5.40 -2.39
CA ILE A 237 3.01 6.08 -1.68
C ILE A 237 1.99 5.02 -1.32
N VAL A 238 1.89 4.65 -0.05
CA VAL A 238 0.99 3.58 0.40
C VAL A 238 -0.45 4.11 0.45
N ASN A 239 -1.40 3.34 -0.07
CA ASN A 239 -2.82 3.63 0.08
C ASN A 239 -3.24 3.29 1.51
N GLY A 240 -3.68 4.29 2.26
CA GLY A 240 -4.01 4.18 3.68
C GLY A 240 -2.81 4.24 4.61
N ARG A 241 -2.94 3.70 5.82
CA ARG A 241 -1.96 3.74 6.91
C ARG A 241 -0.91 2.64 6.78
N ASP A 242 0.35 3.01 6.97
CA ASP A 242 1.50 2.10 7.02
C ASP A 242 2.33 2.38 8.28
N GLY A 243 2.70 1.33 9.01
CA GLY A 243 3.61 1.46 10.15
C GLY A 243 5.07 1.53 9.71
N GLY A 244 5.91 2.09 10.59
CA GLY A 244 7.36 2.06 10.45
C GLY A 244 7.94 3.22 9.64
N GLY A 245 8.26 4.32 10.33
CA GLY A 245 9.02 5.43 9.73
C GLY A 245 8.29 6.13 8.59
N THR A 246 6.96 6.25 8.63
CA THR A 246 6.18 6.93 7.59
C THR A 246 5.46 8.15 8.12
N PHE A 247 5.29 9.16 7.26
CA PHE A 247 4.27 10.17 7.43
C PHE A 247 2.93 9.60 7.01
N TRP A 248 1.94 9.73 7.89
CA TRP A 248 0.55 9.48 7.59
C TRP A 248 -0.15 10.78 7.23
N ILE A 249 -0.73 10.82 6.03
CA ILE A 249 -1.37 11.99 5.45
C ILE A 249 -2.87 11.72 5.32
N ILE A 250 -3.67 12.50 6.04
CA ILE A 250 -5.13 12.32 6.12
C ILE A 250 -5.87 13.64 6.07
N GLY A 251 -7.01 13.65 5.38
CA GLY A 251 -7.97 14.75 5.51
C GLY A 251 -8.65 14.69 6.88
N THR A 252 -8.80 15.86 7.51
CA THR A 252 -9.49 16.00 8.80
C THR A 252 -10.34 17.27 8.80
N ARG A 253 -11.06 17.47 9.90
CA ARG A 253 -11.98 18.60 10.10
C ARG A 253 -11.58 19.40 11.33
N THR A 254 -11.46 20.71 11.16
CA THR A 254 -11.27 21.68 12.23
C THR A 254 -12.41 22.70 12.17
N ASP A 255 -13.39 22.59 13.08
CA ASP A 255 -14.53 23.52 13.13
C ASP A 255 -14.47 24.46 14.36
N ASP A 256 -13.64 24.15 15.36
CA ASP A 256 -13.51 24.86 16.64
C ASP A 256 -12.05 25.02 17.11
N GLY A 257 -11.09 24.96 16.17
CA GLY A 257 -9.66 24.94 16.50
C GLY A 257 -9.17 23.61 17.08
N LYS A 258 -10.02 22.57 17.13
CA LYS A 258 -9.63 21.21 17.48
C LYS A 258 -9.74 20.30 16.27
N THR A 259 -8.81 19.36 16.16
CA THR A 259 -8.87 18.31 15.16
C THR A 259 -9.91 17.28 15.59
N HIS A 260 -10.91 17.05 14.74
CA HIS A 260 -11.88 15.99 14.96
C HIS A 260 -11.49 14.76 14.14
N PRO A 261 -11.42 13.56 14.75
CA PRO A 261 -11.21 12.34 13.98
C PRO A 261 -12.38 12.17 13.01
N VAL A 262 -12.08 12.11 11.71
CA VAL A 262 -13.09 11.78 10.70
C VAL A 262 -13.19 10.26 10.64
N ALA A 263 -14.41 9.72 10.70
CA ALA A 263 -14.59 8.27 10.69
C ALA A 263 -13.97 7.66 9.42
N HIS A 264 -13.18 6.59 9.58
CA HIS A 264 -12.53 5.85 8.49
C HIS A 264 -11.44 6.60 7.70
N CYS A 265 -10.73 7.57 8.32
CA CYS A 265 -9.56 8.24 7.72
C CYS A 265 -8.54 7.24 7.15
N ASP A 266 -8.30 6.14 7.85
CA ASP A 266 -7.27 5.14 7.53
C ASP A 266 -7.42 4.56 6.12
N GLY A 267 -8.64 4.40 5.61
CA GLY A 267 -8.90 3.87 4.26
C GLY A 267 -8.85 4.92 3.14
N THR A 268 -8.78 6.22 3.48
CA THR A 268 -8.79 7.34 2.51
C THR A 268 -7.52 8.18 2.52
N GLY A 269 -6.67 7.98 3.53
CA GLY A 269 -5.35 8.56 3.65
C GLY A 269 -4.31 7.91 2.74
N ILE A 270 -3.08 8.39 2.89
CA ILE A 270 -1.88 7.76 2.34
C ILE A 270 -0.75 7.77 3.37
N SER A 271 0.20 6.88 3.22
CA SER A 271 1.45 6.88 3.98
C SER A 271 2.66 6.99 3.05
N ILE A 272 3.65 7.78 3.44
CA ILE A 272 4.89 8.00 2.68
C ILE A 272 6.07 7.84 3.64
N ASP A 273 7.05 7.01 3.27
CA ASP A 273 8.30 6.83 4.02
C ASP A 273 8.98 8.18 4.32
N ASP A 274 9.45 8.35 5.55
CA ASP A 274 10.01 9.61 6.05
C ASP A 274 11.19 10.09 5.21
N MET A 275 12.00 9.19 4.65
CA MET A 275 13.09 9.55 3.73
C MET A 275 12.56 10.11 2.41
N TYR A 276 11.40 9.65 1.92
CA TYR A 276 10.78 10.22 0.71
C TYR A 276 10.08 11.55 0.99
N VAL A 277 9.51 11.73 2.19
CA VAL A 277 9.03 13.05 2.62
C VAL A 277 10.20 14.02 2.74
N GLU A 278 11.30 13.59 3.38
CA GLU A 278 12.53 14.38 3.49
C GLU A 278 13.04 14.79 2.11
N GLU A 279 13.15 13.81 1.20
CA GLU A 279 13.73 14.00 -0.12
C GLU A 279 12.85 14.86 -1.06
N TYR A 280 11.53 14.69 -1.05
CA TYR A 280 10.64 15.28 -2.05
C TYR A 280 9.69 16.36 -1.51
N LEU A 281 9.27 16.30 -0.25
CA LEU A 281 8.21 17.18 0.25
C LEU A 281 8.69 18.27 1.22
N THR A 282 9.88 18.12 1.83
CA THR A 282 10.41 19.05 2.85
C THR A 282 10.26 20.52 2.48
N GLU A 283 10.82 20.94 1.33
CA GLU A 283 10.80 22.35 0.92
C GLU A 283 9.37 22.90 0.80
N PHE A 284 8.43 22.10 0.31
CA PHE A 284 7.03 22.51 0.20
C PHE A 284 6.34 22.57 1.56
N LEU A 285 6.56 21.58 2.42
CA LEU A 285 5.96 21.52 3.75
C LEU A 285 6.42 22.72 4.60
N TYR A 286 7.72 23.00 4.65
CA TYR A 286 8.25 24.14 5.40
C TYR A 286 7.77 25.49 4.85
N ARG A 287 7.74 25.66 3.53
CA ARG A 287 7.30 26.91 2.89
C ARG A 287 5.86 27.26 3.22
N TYR A 288 5.00 26.25 3.32
CA TYR A 288 3.56 26.41 3.52
C TYR A 288 3.09 26.18 4.96
N PHE A 289 4.01 25.89 5.88
CA PHE A 289 3.70 25.70 7.29
C PHE A 289 3.19 27.02 7.90
N ASP A 290 2.00 26.97 8.50
CA ASP A 290 1.42 28.11 9.23
C ASP A 290 1.32 27.75 10.72
N PRO A 291 2.10 28.39 11.61
CA PRO A 291 2.05 28.10 13.04
C PRO A 291 0.68 28.41 13.66
N LYS A 292 -0.13 29.29 13.05
CA LYS A 292 -1.41 29.76 13.63
C LYS A 292 -2.54 28.74 13.58
N ILE A 293 -2.44 27.75 12.71
CA ILE A 293 -3.45 26.70 12.54
C ILE A 293 -3.06 25.40 13.21
N GLN A 294 -1.88 25.33 13.83
CA GLN A 294 -1.42 24.13 14.52
C GLN A 294 -2.09 24.02 15.88
N GLU A 295 -2.15 22.79 16.41
CA GLU A 295 -2.58 22.58 17.78
C GLU A 295 -1.51 23.07 18.75
N ASP A 296 -1.91 23.86 19.76
CA ASP A 296 -1.06 24.24 20.88
C ASP A 296 -0.70 22.99 21.70
N ARG A 297 0.39 22.32 21.32
CA ARG A 297 0.90 21.14 22.05
C ARG A 297 1.95 21.49 23.10
N TYR A 298 2.55 22.68 23.02
CA TYR A 298 3.67 23.11 23.86
C TYR A 298 3.61 24.61 24.22
N GLU A 299 4.35 25.04 25.25
CA GLU A 299 4.48 26.46 25.66
C GLU A 299 5.30 27.33 24.68
N GLN A 300 5.71 26.78 23.54
CA GLN A 300 6.51 27.45 22.51
C GLN A 300 5.66 27.68 21.25
N GLU A 301 6.03 28.68 20.43
CA GLU A 301 5.40 28.88 19.12
C GLU A 301 5.48 27.58 18.30
N PRO A 302 4.37 27.11 17.70
CA PRO A 302 4.38 25.88 16.92
C PRO A 302 5.41 25.94 15.78
N SER A 303 6.25 24.92 15.70
CA SER A 303 7.16 24.67 14.57
C SER A 303 6.76 23.40 13.85
N PHE A 304 7.25 23.19 12.62
CA PHE A 304 7.05 21.93 11.92
C PHE A 304 7.55 20.76 12.79
N ASP A 305 6.68 19.77 13.01
CA ASP A 305 6.94 18.62 13.88
C ASP A 305 7.13 17.36 13.03
N TRP A 306 8.38 16.88 12.94
CA TRP A 306 8.71 15.67 12.18
C TRP A 306 8.15 14.37 12.78
N TYR A 307 7.75 14.37 14.05
CA TYR A 307 7.23 13.21 14.76
C TYR A 307 5.79 13.43 15.26
N GLY A 308 5.15 14.49 14.76
CA GLY A 308 3.82 14.91 15.15
C GLY A 308 2.99 15.38 13.97
N GLY A 309 1.82 15.96 14.28
CA GLY A 309 0.84 16.36 13.28
C GLY A 309 1.08 17.79 12.80
N ASN A 310 1.13 17.98 11.48
CA ASN A 310 1.22 19.28 10.83
C ASN A 310 -0.03 19.52 10.00
N LEU A 311 -0.80 20.56 10.32
CA LEU A 311 -2.04 20.89 9.64
C LEU A 311 -1.81 21.88 8.49
N TYR A 312 -2.50 21.64 7.38
CA TYR A 312 -2.53 22.52 6.21
C TYR A 312 -3.98 22.71 5.76
N THR A 313 -4.44 23.95 5.60
CA THR A 313 -5.78 24.20 5.06
C THR A 313 -5.88 23.73 3.62
N PHE A 314 -7.11 23.42 3.17
CA PHE A 314 -7.32 23.01 1.78
C PHE A 314 -6.88 24.06 0.75
N ASP A 315 -6.98 25.35 1.08
CA ASP A 315 -6.49 26.42 0.20
C ASP A 315 -4.97 26.46 0.12
N VAL A 316 -4.28 26.22 1.24
CA VAL A 316 -2.82 26.07 1.26
C VAL A 316 -2.40 24.82 0.47
N MET A 317 -3.09 23.70 0.65
CA MET A 317 -2.80 22.47 -0.10
C MET A 317 -2.98 22.66 -1.61
N ARG A 318 -4.00 23.39 -2.07
CA ARG A 318 -4.18 23.70 -3.50
C ARG A 318 -3.02 24.52 -4.06
N LYS A 319 -2.50 25.49 -3.30
CA LYS A 319 -1.32 26.27 -3.68
C LYS A 319 -0.07 25.40 -3.73
N MET A 320 0.15 24.57 -2.70
CA MET A 320 1.25 23.62 -2.65
C MET A 320 1.24 22.67 -3.86
N ILE A 321 0.07 22.12 -4.21
CA ILE A 321 -0.10 21.26 -5.40
C ILE A 321 0.25 22.01 -6.68
N ALA A 322 -0.20 23.26 -6.83
CA ALA A 322 0.13 24.09 -8.00
C ALA A 322 1.65 24.32 -8.11
N ASP A 323 2.31 24.69 -7.01
CA ASP A 323 3.77 24.88 -6.95
C ASP A 323 4.54 23.58 -7.28
N ILE A 324 4.06 22.43 -6.79
CA ILE A 324 4.67 21.13 -7.12
C ILE A 324 4.51 20.83 -8.62
N ARG A 325 3.34 21.10 -9.21
CA ARG A 325 3.13 20.92 -10.66
C ARG A 325 4.00 21.87 -11.49
N GLU A 326 4.18 23.12 -11.07
CA GLU A 326 5.13 24.05 -11.71
C GLU A 326 6.58 23.56 -11.58
N THR A 327 6.94 23.00 -10.43
CA THR A 327 8.24 22.35 -10.20
C THR A 327 8.45 21.20 -11.18
N VAL A 328 7.44 20.34 -11.41
CA VAL A 328 7.51 19.26 -12.40
C VAL A 328 7.82 19.80 -13.80
N VAL A 329 7.13 20.86 -14.22
CA VAL A 329 7.39 21.49 -15.53
C VAL A 329 8.82 22.03 -15.59
N MET A 330 9.27 22.77 -14.58
CA MET A 330 10.63 23.30 -14.52
C MET A 330 11.70 22.20 -14.51
N LEU A 331 11.50 21.10 -13.77
CA LEU A 331 12.42 19.97 -13.77
C LEU A 331 12.59 19.32 -15.16
N GLN A 332 11.54 19.35 -15.98
CA GLN A 332 11.55 18.80 -17.33
C GLN A 332 12.11 19.77 -18.37
N SER A 333 11.87 21.08 -18.23
CA SER A 333 12.22 22.08 -19.26
C SER A 333 13.44 22.95 -18.94
N ASP A 334 13.73 23.18 -17.66
CA ASP A 334 14.74 24.13 -17.17
C ASP A 334 15.34 23.67 -15.83
N TYR A 335 16.04 22.53 -15.83
CA TYR A 335 16.60 21.89 -14.64
C TYR A 335 17.54 22.80 -13.81
N ASP A 336 18.28 23.68 -14.50
CA ASP A 336 19.27 24.58 -13.88
C ASP A 336 18.64 25.89 -13.35
N ASN A 337 17.31 26.02 -13.37
CA ASN A 337 16.61 27.15 -12.78
C ASN A 337 16.89 27.26 -11.27
N SER A 338 17.25 28.45 -10.79
CA SER A 338 17.60 28.68 -9.37
C SER A 338 16.43 28.48 -8.41
N ALA A 339 15.18 28.58 -8.89
CA ALA A 339 14.00 28.27 -8.08
C ALA A 339 13.95 26.79 -7.64
N LEU A 340 14.65 25.91 -8.36
CA LEU A 340 14.74 24.48 -8.04
C LEU A 340 15.83 24.17 -7.01
N ASP A 341 16.73 25.11 -6.69
CA ASP A 341 17.92 24.80 -5.90
C ASP A 341 17.60 24.34 -4.48
N ALA A 342 16.61 24.97 -3.83
CA ALA A 342 16.14 24.57 -2.51
C ALA A 342 15.53 23.16 -2.53
N ILE A 343 14.75 22.85 -3.56
CA ILE A 343 14.11 21.53 -3.73
C ILE A 343 15.19 20.45 -3.97
N LYS A 344 16.10 20.71 -4.93
CA LYS A 344 17.20 19.80 -5.26
C LYS A 344 18.16 19.60 -4.08
N ALA A 345 18.21 20.50 -3.10
CA ALA A 345 19.10 20.38 -1.95
C ALA A 345 18.83 19.12 -1.13
N HIS A 346 17.57 18.67 -1.08
CA HIS A 346 17.13 17.48 -0.34
C HIS A 346 17.35 16.15 -1.09
N TRP A 347 17.72 16.20 -2.38
CA TRP A 347 17.81 15.00 -3.20
C TRP A 347 19.01 14.10 -2.87
N GLY A 348 18.72 12.81 -2.68
CA GLY A 348 19.69 11.78 -2.33
C GLY A 348 20.52 11.31 -3.52
N SER A 349 21.46 12.15 -3.96
CA SER A 349 22.33 11.85 -5.12
C SER A 349 23.27 10.67 -4.89
N TYR A 350 23.62 10.38 -3.63
CA TYR A 350 24.51 9.29 -3.26
C TYR A 350 23.96 7.90 -3.62
N LYS A 351 22.64 7.77 -3.82
CA LYS A 351 21.99 6.51 -4.24
C LYS A 351 22.39 6.07 -5.67
N TYR A 352 23.09 6.93 -6.42
CA TYR A 352 23.50 6.71 -7.81
C TYR A 352 25.02 6.57 -7.97
N THR A 353 25.76 6.37 -6.87
CA THR A 353 27.21 6.21 -6.92
C THR A 353 27.73 5.37 -5.76
N GLU A 354 28.85 4.69 -5.97
CA GLU A 354 29.59 3.98 -4.91
C GLU A 354 30.56 4.91 -4.16
N LYS A 355 30.79 6.12 -4.68
CA LYS A 355 31.65 7.12 -4.05
C LYS A 355 31.00 7.66 -2.79
N SER A 356 31.79 7.86 -1.75
CA SER A 356 31.33 8.58 -0.56
C SER A 356 31.12 10.07 -0.87
N ARG A 357 30.27 10.73 -0.07
CA ARG A 357 29.89 12.14 -0.33
C ARG A 357 31.09 13.09 -0.38
N ASP A 358 32.11 12.84 0.45
CA ASP A 358 33.36 13.59 0.53
C ASP A 358 34.28 13.40 -0.69
N GLN A 359 34.03 12.39 -1.53
CA GLN A 359 34.77 12.10 -2.75
C GLN A 359 34.14 12.73 -4.00
N LEU A 360 32.99 13.38 -3.87
CA LEU A 360 32.23 13.95 -4.99
C LEU A 360 32.44 15.46 -5.04
N SER A 361 32.80 15.96 -6.22
CA SER A 361 32.74 17.39 -6.52
C SER A 361 31.29 17.87 -6.62
N GLU A 362 31.04 19.18 -6.43
CA GLU A 362 29.71 19.78 -6.61
C GLU A 362 29.12 19.50 -8.00
N LYS A 363 29.98 19.50 -9.03
CA LYS A 363 29.59 19.17 -10.40
C LYS A 363 29.11 17.72 -10.51
N GLU A 364 29.84 16.77 -9.93
CA GLU A 364 29.42 15.36 -9.91
C GLU A 364 28.11 15.16 -9.14
N ILE A 365 27.94 15.84 -8.00
CA ILE A 365 26.68 15.83 -7.24
C ILE A 365 25.53 16.33 -8.11
N ASN A 366 25.71 17.45 -8.83
CA ASN A 366 24.66 18.00 -9.68
C ASN A 366 24.30 17.06 -10.84
N GLU A 367 25.28 16.40 -11.46
CA GLU A 367 25.01 15.40 -12.51
C GLU A 367 24.30 14.16 -11.94
N LEU A 368 24.67 13.69 -10.75
CA LEU A 368 23.95 12.59 -10.08
C LEU A 368 22.50 12.96 -9.75
N LYS A 369 22.23 14.21 -9.36
CA LYS A 369 20.87 14.70 -9.10
C LYS A 369 19.98 14.70 -10.34
N LYS A 370 20.54 14.82 -11.54
CA LYS A 370 19.75 14.65 -12.79
C LYS A 370 19.15 13.24 -12.91
N ASN A 371 19.79 12.22 -12.34
CA ASN A 371 19.25 10.86 -12.31
C ASN A 371 18.06 10.71 -11.33
N VAL A 372 17.88 11.66 -10.40
CA VAL A 372 16.73 11.70 -9.49
C VAL A 372 15.48 12.22 -10.20
N VAL A 373 15.64 13.09 -11.22
CA VAL A 373 14.53 13.81 -11.88
C VAL A 373 13.38 12.89 -12.31
N PRO A 374 13.60 11.75 -13.02
CA PRO A 374 12.50 10.88 -13.42
C PRO A 374 11.69 10.33 -12.23
N LYS A 375 12.35 10.06 -11.10
CA LYS A 375 11.69 9.57 -9.88
C LYS A 375 10.95 10.68 -9.16
N ALA A 376 11.56 11.87 -9.05
CA ALA A 376 10.94 13.05 -8.45
C ALA A 376 9.66 13.44 -9.20
N VAL A 377 9.74 13.55 -10.54
CA VAL A 377 8.58 13.84 -11.39
C VAL A 377 7.48 12.81 -11.19
N ASN A 378 7.82 11.52 -11.26
CA ASN A 378 6.85 10.44 -11.07
C ASN A 378 6.21 10.45 -9.68
N PHE A 379 6.96 10.79 -8.64
CA PHE A 379 6.43 10.94 -7.28
C PHE A 379 5.48 12.14 -7.19
N TYR A 380 5.90 13.31 -7.66
CA TYR A 380 5.13 14.55 -7.60
C TYR A 380 3.80 14.45 -8.34
N GLU A 381 3.78 13.87 -9.54
CA GLU A 381 2.54 13.68 -10.31
C GLU A 381 1.55 12.81 -9.54
N ARG A 382 2.00 11.66 -9.03
CA ARG A 382 1.14 10.73 -8.27
C ARG A 382 0.68 11.34 -6.95
N PHE A 383 1.56 12.05 -6.24
CA PHE A 383 1.23 12.75 -5.00
C PHE A 383 0.18 13.83 -5.26
N CYS A 384 0.38 14.70 -6.25
CA CYS A 384 -0.57 15.78 -6.58
C CYS A 384 -1.93 15.23 -6.97
N ASP A 385 -1.98 14.26 -7.88
CA ASP A 385 -3.23 13.65 -8.33
C ASP A 385 -4.01 13.03 -7.15
N ARG A 386 -3.31 12.33 -6.27
CA ARG A 386 -3.90 11.74 -5.06
C ARG A 386 -4.41 12.82 -4.10
N MET A 387 -3.61 13.85 -3.84
CA MET A 387 -3.98 14.94 -2.96
C MET A 387 -5.24 15.68 -3.46
N GLU A 388 -5.32 15.98 -4.76
CA GLU A 388 -6.51 16.61 -5.36
C GLU A 388 -7.79 15.81 -5.14
N LYS A 389 -7.71 14.47 -5.13
CA LYS A 389 -8.85 13.59 -4.80
C LYS A 389 -9.21 13.64 -3.32
N MET A 390 -8.20 13.60 -2.44
CA MET A 390 -8.42 13.69 -0.99
C MET A 390 -9.05 15.03 -0.58
N LEU A 391 -8.72 16.12 -1.27
CA LEU A 391 -9.34 17.45 -1.07
C LEU A 391 -10.81 17.53 -1.50
N GLN A 392 -11.34 16.53 -2.21
CA GLN A 392 -12.75 16.46 -2.64
C GLN A 392 -13.61 15.66 -1.66
N ILE A 393 -13.02 15.05 -0.63
CA ILE A 393 -13.75 14.33 0.40
C ILE A 393 -14.58 15.37 1.20
N PRO A 394 -15.93 15.26 1.20
CA PRO A 394 -16.80 16.11 2.01
C PRO A 394 -16.44 16.03 3.50
N GLU A 395 -16.79 17.08 4.24
CA GLU A 395 -16.53 17.22 5.69
C GLU A 395 -15.07 17.48 6.08
N ASN A 396 -14.10 17.16 5.22
CA ASN A 396 -12.71 17.56 5.43
C ASN A 396 -12.49 19.02 5.02
N ASN A 397 -11.70 19.76 5.80
CA ASN A 397 -11.32 21.15 5.49
C ASN A 397 -9.83 21.44 5.72
N VAL A 398 -9.09 20.50 6.32
CA VAL A 398 -7.64 20.54 6.53
C VAL A 398 -7.02 19.19 6.20
N MET A 399 -5.74 19.20 5.85
CA MET A 399 -4.91 18.01 5.68
C MET A 399 -3.92 17.93 6.86
N SER A 400 -3.83 16.78 7.49
CA SER A 400 -2.84 16.49 8.51
C SER A 400 -1.71 15.65 7.92
N PHE A 401 -0.47 16.08 8.13
CA PHE A 401 0.76 15.34 7.87
C PHE A 401 1.36 14.94 9.21
N ALA A 402 1.10 13.71 9.64
CA ALA A 402 1.55 13.17 10.91
C ALA A 402 2.80 12.31 10.72
N GLY A 403 3.92 12.72 11.30
CA GLY A 403 5.18 11.95 11.27
C GLY A 403 5.14 10.63 12.05
N PRO A 404 6.21 9.82 11.94
CA PRO A 404 6.31 8.47 12.53
C PRO A 404 6.40 8.39 14.05
#